data_AF-A0A938ATF9-F1
#
_entry.id   AF-A0A938ATF9-F1
#
_cell.length_a   1.000
_cell.length_b   1.000
_cell.length_c   1.000
_cell.angle_alpha   90.00
_cell.angle_beta   90.00
_cell.angle_gamma   90.00
#
_symmetry.space_group_name_H-M   'P 1'
#
loop_
_entity.id
_entity.type
_entity.pdbx_description
1 polymer ?
#
loop_
_entity_poly.entity_id
_entity_poly.type
_entity_poly.pdbx_seq_one_letter_code
_entity_poly.pdbx_strand_id
1 'polypeptide(L)'
;MRSQLLTLSSLAIDGHSVDCDLTVMCCCRDDPRLPWQGVLVGSTIGGPDWTGRLMPLTGLTDDGHRVQTEVVIETVRLPSGDLRLRGAGPVIVDGDPW
;
A
#
# COMPACT_ATOMS: atom_id res chain seq x y z
N MET A 1 4.23 -22.40 -0.76
CA MET A 1 5.01 -21.15 -0.60
C MET A 1 4.30 -20.27 0.40
N ARG A 2 5.03 -19.53 1.26
CA ARG A 2 4.44 -18.59 2.23
C ARG A 2 4.29 -17.22 1.55
N SER A 3 3.05 -16.79 1.34
CA SER A 3 2.76 -15.37 1.09
C SER A 3 2.97 -14.62 2.40
N GLN A 4 3.77 -13.56 2.39
CA GLN A 4 3.93 -12.68 3.54
C GLN A 4 2.96 -11.50 3.39
N LEU A 5 2.28 -11.18 4.48
CA LEU A 5 1.32 -10.09 4.55
C LEU A 5 1.85 -9.04 5.53
N LEU A 6 1.72 -7.78 5.16
CA LEU A 6 1.90 -6.63 6.06
C LEU A 6 0.57 -5.94 6.25
N THR A 7 0.26 -5.65 7.50
CA THR A 7 -0.86 -4.81 7.89
C THR A 7 -0.30 -3.52 8.47
N LEU A 8 -0.87 -2.38 8.06
CA LEU A 8 -0.44 -1.07 8.53
C LEU A 8 -1.53 -0.46 9.43
N SER A 9 -1.12 0.02 10.59
CA SER A 9 -1.94 0.79 11.55
C SER A 9 -2.09 2.26 11.15
N SER A 10 -1.14 2.77 10.35
CA SER A 10 -1.18 4.12 9.80
C SER A 10 -0.53 4.16 8.43
N LEU A 11 -0.99 5.11 7.61
CA LEU A 11 -0.57 5.25 6.22
C LEU A 11 -0.54 6.71 5.82
N ALA A 12 0.50 7.08 5.09
CA ALA A 12 0.57 8.32 4.33
C ALA A 12 0.97 8.04 2.88
N ILE A 13 0.30 8.70 1.94
CA ILE A 13 0.56 8.65 0.51
C ILE A 13 0.88 10.07 0.05
N ASP A 14 2.03 10.25 -0.60
CA ASP A 14 2.51 11.57 -1.05
C ASP A 14 2.56 12.60 0.10
N GLY A 15 2.86 12.13 1.32
CA GLY A 15 2.89 12.95 2.54
C GLY A 15 1.51 13.25 3.15
N HIS A 16 0.42 12.80 2.55
CA HIS A 16 -0.94 12.96 3.07
C HIS A 16 -1.37 11.73 3.87
N SER A 17 -1.82 11.93 5.11
CA SER A 17 -2.42 10.86 5.91
C SER A 17 -3.66 10.30 5.20
N VAL A 18 -3.79 8.97 5.19
CA VAL A 18 -4.92 8.27 4.58
C VAL A 18 -5.69 7.55 5.67
N ASP A 19 -6.93 7.98 5.88
CA ASP A 19 -7.85 7.28 6.76
C ASP A 19 -8.43 6.06 6.03
N CYS A 20 -8.23 4.88 6.62
CA CYS A 20 -8.75 3.60 6.16
C CYS A 20 -8.91 2.65 7.36
N ASP A 21 -9.80 1.68 7.22
CA ASP A 21 -10.04 0.68 8.27
C ASP A 21 -8.92 -0.36 8.32
N LEU A 22 -8.34 -0.68 7.16
CA LEU A 22 -7.27 -1.66 7.02
C LEU A 22 -6.45 -1.40 5.76
N THR A 23 -5.13 -1.42 5.90
CA THR A 23 -4.21 -1.54 4.76
C THR A 23 -3.54 -2.89 4.78
N VAL A 24 -3.63 -3.63 3.68
CA VAL A 24 -2.94 -4.92 3.51
C VAL A 24 -1.98 -4.83 2.33
N MET A 25 -0.75 -5.29 2.51
CA MET A 25 0.26 -5.44 1.44
C MET A 25 0.72 -6.90 1.37
N CYS A 26 0.91 -7.42 0.16
CA CYS A 26 1.31 -8.79 -0.12
C CYS A 26 2.37 -8.81 -1.23
N CYS A 27 3.49 -9.51 -1.02
CA CYS A 27 4.48 -9.70 -2.08
C CYS A 27 3.89 -10.51 -3.24
N CYS A 28 4.04 -10.00 -4.45
CA CYS A 28 3.59 -10.67 -5.66
C CYS A 28 4.77 -11.37 -6.31
N ARG A 29 4.95 -12.66 -5.98
CA ARG A 29 6.04 -13.46 -6.58
C ARG A 29 5.79 -13.85 -8.04
N ASP A 30 4.55 -13.72 -8.51
CA ASP A 30 4.14 -14.21 -9.83
C ASP A 30 4.33 -13.18 -10.96
N ASP A 31 4.44 -11.87 -10.65
CA ASP A 31 4.79 -10.84 -11.64
C ASP A 31 5.98 -10.02 -11.13
N PRO A 32 7.21 -10.24 -11.65
CA PRO A 32 8.39 -9.50 -11.23
C PRO A 32 8.33 -7.99 -11.55
N ARG A 33 7.34 -7.54 -12.33
CA ARG A 33 7.09 -6.11 -12.57
C ARG A 33 6.27 -5.47 -11.45
N LEU A 34 5.64 -6.27 -10.60
CA LEU A 34 4.80 -5.88 -9.48
C LEU A 34 5.39 -6.49 -8.21
N PRO A 35 6.36 -5.83 -7.54
CA PRO A 35 7.02 -6.40 -6.36
C PRO A 35 6.02 -6.76 -5.24
N TRP A 36 4.91 -6.03 -5.15
CA TRP A 36 3.83 -6.28 -4.20
C TRP A 36 2.49 -5.72 -4.69
N GLN A 37 1.40 -6.17 -4.08
CA GLN A 37 0.04 -5.63 -4.25
C GLN A 37 -0.57 -5.36 -2.89
N GLY A 38 -1.53 -4.43 -2.84
CA GLY A 38 -2.24 -4.15 -1.61
C GLY A 38 -3.67 -3.67 -1.80
N VAL A 39 -4.37 -3.53 -0.68
CA VAL A 39 -5.74 -3.03 -0.63
C VAL A 39 -5.89 -2.05 0.52
N LEU A 40 -6.57 -0.94 0.27
CA LEU A 40 -7.08 -0.04 1.30
C LEU A 40 -8.57 -0.28 1.49
N VAL A 41 -8.94 -0.84 2.64
CA VAL A 41 -10.32 -1.17 3.00
C VAL A 41 -10.96 0.03 3.69
N GLY A 42 -12.21 0.32 3.33
CA GLY A 42 -12.99 1.39 3.98
C GLY A 42 -12.47 2.81 3.70
N SER A 43 -11.49 2.97 2.81
CA SER A 43 -10.93 4.28 2.50
C SER A 43 -11.90 5.12 1.68
N THR A 44 -12.40 6.19 2.29
CA THR A 44 -12.90 7.35 1.55
C THR A 44 -11.68 8.16 1.14
N ILE A 45 -11.11 7.97 -0.07
CA ILE A 45 -10.05 8.87 -0.53
C ILE A 45 -10.59 10.32 -0.52
N GLY A 46 -10.30 11.04 0.55
CA GLY A 46 -10.45 12.47 0.68
C GLY A 46 -9.08 13.06 0.37
N GLY A 47 -8.86 13.38 -0.90
CA GLY A 47 -7.58 13.90 -1.37
C GLY A 47 -7.65 14.33 -2.84
N PRO A 48 -6.56 14.93 -3.37
CA PRO A 48 -6.37 15.13 -4.80
C PRO A 48 -6.56 13.81 -5.57
N ASP A 49 -6.90 13.87 -6.85
CA ASP A 49 -6.94 12.65 -7.68
C ASP A 49 -5.53 12.05 -7.80
N TRP A 50 -5.31 11.00 -7.01
CA TRP A 50 -4.07 10.24 -6.91
C TRP A 50 -4.01 9.07 -7.88
N THR A 51 -5.11 8.79 -8.57
CA THR A 51 -5.23 7.57 -9.37
C THR A 51 -4.25 7.58 -10.54
N GLY A 52 -3.62 6.43 -10.78
CA GLY A 52 -2.63 6.25 -11.85
C GLY A 52 -1.29 6.96 -11.67
N ARG A 53 -1.11 7.73 -10.58
CA ARG A 53 0.16 8.41 -10.28
C ARG A 53 1.08 7.51 -9.46
N LEU A 54 2.38 7.60 -9.74
CA LEU A 54 3.42 7.03 -8.88
C LEU A 54 3.62 7.95 -7.67
N MET A 55 3.46 7.41 -6.47
CA MET A 55 3.55 8.18 -5.23
C MET A 55 4.37 7.42 -4.18
N PRO A 56 5.08 8.13 -3.29
CA PRO A 56 5.68 7.51 -2.14
C PRO A 56 4.58 7.09 -1.15
N LEU A 57 4.75 5.91 -0.58
CA LEU A 57 3.90 5.37 0.48
C LEU A 57 4.76 5.14 1.71
N THR A 58 4.30 5.65 2.85
CA THR A 58 4.90 5.36 4.15
C THR A 58 3.84 4.91 5.13
N GLY A 59 4.17 4.00 6.04
CA GLY A 59 3.25 3.59 7.08
C GLY A 59 3.95 3.01 8.29
N LEU A 60 3.16 2.64 9.28
CA LEU A 60 3.59 1.89 10.46
C LEU A 60 2.81 0.59 10.54
N THR A 61 3.48 -0.50 10.85
CA THR A 61 2.82 -1.76 11.20
C THR A 61 2.25 -1.69 12.63
N ASP A 62 1.44 -2.67 13.01
CA ASP A 62 0.85 -2.75 14.36
C ASP A 62 1.89 -2.98 15.47
N ASP A 63 3.02 -3.60 15.13
CA ASP A 63 4.17 -3.81 16.01
C ASP A 63 5.20 -2.67 15.96
N GLY A 64 4.90 -1.58 15.24
CA GLY A 64 5.65 -0.33 15.28
C GLY A 64 6.79 -0.20 14.28
N HIS A 65 6.93 -1.14 13.34
CA HIS A 65 7.92 -1.06 12.27
C HIS A 65 7.52 -0.04 11.20
N ARG A 66 8.50 0.70 10.70
CA ARG A 66 8.27 1.70 9.65
C ARG A 66 8.38 1.05 8.28
N VAL A 67 7.36 1.27 7.47
CA VAL A 67 7.28 0.82 6.08
C VAL A 67 7.47 1.99 5.12
N GLN A 68 8.26 1.80 4.07
CA GLN A 68 8.45 2.76 2.98
C GLN A 68 8.45 2.03 1.63
N THR A 69 7.75 2.57 0.65
CA THR A 69 7.71 2.02 -0.71
C THR A 69 7.15 3.04 -1.71
N GLU A 70 6.97 2.63 -2.96
CA GLU A 70 6.30 3.40 -4.01
C GLU A 70 5.06 2.65 -4.50
N VAL A 71 3.97 3.39 -4.70
CA VAL A 71 2.66 2.84 -5.03
C VAL A 71 2.03 3.57 -6.20
N VAL A 72 1.24 2.82 -6.97
CA VAL A 72 0.24 3.37 -7.90
C VAL A 72 -1.13 2.92 -7.42
N ILE A 73 -2.04 3.88 -7.19
CA ILE A 73 -3.44 3.58 -6.86
C ILE A 73 -4.18 3.28 -8.16
N GLU A 74 -4.79 2.09 -8.25
CA GLU A 74 -5.61 1.75 -9.40
C GLU A 74 -6.95 2.51 -9.36
N THR A 75 -7.41 2.96 -10.53
CA THR A 75 -8.72 3.62 -10.68
C THR A 75 -9.90 2.70 -10.38
N VAL A 76 -9.68 1.39 -10.40
CA VAL A 76 -10.72 0.38 -10.19
C VAL A 76 -10.95 0.19 -8.69
N ARG A 77 -12.12 0.60 -8.22
CA ARG A 77 -12.62 0.21 -6.90
C ARG A 77 -13.07 -1.24 -6.94
N LEU A 78 -12.74 -1.99 -5.90
CA LEU A 78 -13.36 -3.29 -5.65
C LEU A 78 -14.88 -3.09 -5.50
N PRO A 79 -15.72 -4.12 -5.73
CA PRO A 79 -17.16 -4.04 -5.51
C PRO A 79 -17.55 -3.59 -4.09
N SER A 80 -16.67 -3.79 -3.12
CA SER A 80 -16.78 -3.32 -1.74
C SER A 80 -16.55 -1.80 -1.56
N GLY A 81 -16.01 -1.11 -2.56
CA GLY A 81 -15.60 0.29 -2.50
C GLY A 81 -14.11 0.50 -2.19
N ASP A 82 -13.40 -0.58 -1.83
CA ASP A 82 -11.98 -0.60 -1.47
C ASP A 82 -11.09 -0.27 -2.68
N LEU A 83 -9.88 0.21 -2.39
CA LEU A 83 -8.92 0.64 -3.41
C LEU A 83 -7.83 -0.40 -3.56
N ARG A 84 -7.46 -0.66 -4.81
CA ARG A 84 -6.29 -1.48 -5.11
C ARG A 84 -5.04 -0.63 -5.18
N LEU A 85 -4.01 -1.15 -4.55
CA LEU A 85 -2.65 -0.63 -4.56
C LEU A 85 -1.77 -1.56 -5.39
N ARG A 86 -0.92 -0.95 -6.20
CA ARG A 86 0.08 -1.66 -6.99
C ARG A 86 1.46 -1.15 -6.62
N GLY A 87 2.32 -2.04 -6.14
CA GLY A 87 3.70 -1.71 -5.85
C GLY A 87 4.45 -1.35 -7.12
N ALA A 88 5.21 -0.26 -7.06
CA ALA A 88 6.08 0.21 -8.12
C ALA A 88 7.58 0.14 -7.74
N GLY A 89 7.86 -0.14 -6.46
CA GLY A 89 9.20 -0.32 -5.92
C GLY A 89 9.22 -1.37 -4.79
N PRO A 90 10.42 -1.72 -4.29
CA PRO A 90 10.54 -2.65 -3.17
C PRO A 90 9.84 -2.10 -1.92
N VAL A 91 9.45 -3.00 -1.03
CA VAL A 91 9.00 -2.63 0.32
C VAL A 91 10.23 -2.61 1.22
N ILE A 92 10.45 -1.49 1.90
CA ILE A 92 11.52 -1.33 2.87
C ILE A 92 10.89 -1.26 4.27
N VAL A 93 11.35 -2.11 5.18
CA VAL A 93 10.91 -2.17 6.58
C VAL A 93 12.12 -1.84 7.45
N ASP A 94 12.02 -0.77 8.24
CA ASP A 94 13.11 -0.26 9.11
C ASP A 94 14.46 -0.04 8.42
N GLY A 95 14.45 0.17 7.10
CA GLY A 95 15.64 0.40 6.28
C GLY A 95 16.13 -0.85 5.53
N ASP A 96 15.56 -2.02 5.80
CA ASP A 96 15.92 -3.27 5.13
C ASP A 96 14.85 -3.69 4.10
N PRO A 97 15.24 -4.27 2.94
CA PRO A 97 14.30 -4.86 2.00
C PRO A 97 13.51 -6.01 2.65
N TRP A 98 12.19 -5.97 2.50
CA TRP A 98 11.25 -6.97 3.01
C TRP A 98 11.12 -8.20 2.10
#